data_AF-A0A7W1P976-F1
#
_entry.id   AF-A0A7W1P976-F1
#
_cell.length_a   1.000
_cell.length_b   1.000
_cell.length_c   1.000
_cell.angle_alpha   90.00
_cell.angle_beta   90.00
_cell.angle_gamma   90.00
#
_symmetry.space_group_name_H-M   'P 1'
#
loop_
_entity.id
_entity.type
_entity.pdbx_description
1 polymer ?
#
loop_
_entity_poly.entity_id
_entity_poly.type
_entity_poly.pdbx_seq_one_letter_code
_entity_poly.pdbx_strand_id
1 'polypeptide(L)'
;MELTFADTARSFSANALEVERLLTFDRLIIDVAVGGLKHIEAALEERNLHSVLPVVQHRATMLSNIAVSGSLRPQYAAMFNQCVVLLVSYFGAAAHTLFRQGVAAALTTGADVAAAKDELKISWRAVSQAESDREVMFAGLLIAQYNISFQDMQSIYRAFEKHLGVTLERSAGLNDIIMGQAARHAIVHAGGAADSKLIRQVAGAHPRGLMPQVELGEHIRFQPSDVRLLAASMTACVGSIVDALNAALTQWQGA
;
A
#
# COMPACT_ATOMS: atom_id res chain seq x y z
N MET A 1 15.83 9.19 16.20
CA MET A 1 16.42 8.60 14.97
C MET A 1 15.51 9.05 13.84
N GLU A 2 15.93 10.04 13.05
CA GLU A 2 15.16 10.49 11.89
C GLU A 2 15.03 9.32 10.90
N LEU A 3 13.80 9.00 10.53
CA LEU A 3 13.53 8.05 9.45
C LEU A 3 14.01 8.69 8.15
N THR A 4 14.82 7.95 7.38
CA THR A 4 15.23 8.35 6.03
C THR A 4 14.13 8.08 5.01
N PHE A 5 14.27 8.60 3.79
CA PHE A 5 13.38 8.24 2.67
C PHE A 5 13.41 6.72 2.39
N ALA A 6 14.59 6.11 2.49
CA ALA A 6 14.78 4.68 2.32
C ALA A 6 14.05 3.86 3.40
N ASP A 7 14.00 4.35 4.65
CA ASP A 7 13.24 3.69 5.72
C ASP A 7 11.74 3.66 5.41
N THR A 8 11.19 4.75 4.87
CA THR A 8 9.78 4.81 4.46
C THR A 8 9.49 3.83 3.32
N ALA A 9 10.36 3.74 2.31
CA ALA A 9 10.22 2.76 1.23
C ALA A 9 10.33 1.31 1.72
N ARG A 10 11.26 1.03 2.64
CA ARG A 10 11.38 -0.30 3.28
C ARG A 10 10.13 -0.65 4.09
N SER A 11 9.60 0.31 4.85
CA SER A 11 8.36 0.12 5.61
C SER A 11 7.18 -0.17 4.70
N PHE A 12 7.03 0.58 3.59
CA PHE A 12 5.99 0.30 2.61
C PHE A 12 6.13 -1.10 1.99
N SER A 13 7.35 -1.49 1.61
CA SER A 13 7.63 -2.82 1.04
C SER A 13 7.30 -3.95 2.02
N ALA A 14 7.62 -3.77 3.31
CA ALA A 14 7.24 -4.72 4.36
C ALA A 14 5.71 -4.81 4.50
N ASN A 15 5.00 -3.68 4.49
CA ASN A 15 3.53 -3.67 4.53
C ASN A 15 2.92 -4.38 3.32
N ALA A 16 3.46 -4.17 2.11
CA ALA A 16 3.02 -4.86 0.90
C ALA A 16 3.24 -6.38 1.01
N LEU A 17 4.34 -6.82 1.64
CA LEU A 17 4.59 -8.23 1.91
C LEU A 17 3.59 -8.82 2.91
N GLU A 18 3.18 -8.08 3.94
CA GLU A 18 2.12 -8.54 4.85
C GLU A 18 0.78 -8.69 4.13
N VAL A 19 0.45 -7.78 3.19
CA VAL A 19 -0.72 -7.95 2.32
C VAL A 19 -0.60 -9.21 1.47
N GLU A 20 0.57 -9.51 0.92
CA GLU A 20 0.81 -10.75 0.16
C GLU A 20 0.58 -12.00 1.02
N ARG A 21 1.00 -11.98 2.30
CA ARG A 21 0.74 -13.08 3.24
C ARG A 21 -0.75 -13.28 3.47
N LEU A 22 -1.52 -12.20 3.59
CA LEU A 22 -2.98 -12.27 3.71
C LEU A 22 -3.64 -12.94 2.50
N LEU A 23 -3.14 -12.70 1.28
CA LEU A 23 -3.65 -13.36 0.06
C LEU A 23 -3.49 -14.89 0.08
N THR A 24 -2.59 -15.41 0.91
CA THR A 24 -2.27 -16.84 1.03
C THR A 24 -2.58 -17.40 2.42
N PHE A 25 -3.39 -16.70 3.22
CA PHE A 25 -3.69 -17.08 4.60
C PHE A 25 -4.33 -18.48 4.70
N ASP A 26 -5.18 -18.83 3.73
CA ASP A 26 -5.80 -20.15 3.62
C ASP A 26 -4.75 -21.28 3.55
N ARG A 27 -3.69 -21.08 2.76
CA ARG A 27 -2.58 -22.02 2.64
C ARG A 27 -1.83 -22.20 3.95
N LEU A 28 -1.57 -21.10 4.67
CA LEU A 28 -0.89 -21.16 5.96
C LEU A 28 -1.65 -22.07 6.95
N ILE A 29 -2.98 -21.92 7.04
CA ILE A 29 -3.80 -22.75 7.94
C ILE A 29 -3.81 -24.21 7.49
N ILE A 30 -3.92 -24.47 6.18
CA ILE A 30 -3.89 -25.82 5.63
C ILE A 30 -2.53 -26.48 5.90
N ASP A 31 -1.42 -25.76 5.72
CA ASP A 31 -0.08 -26.29 5.94
C ASP A 31 0.15 -26.67 7.41
N VAL A 32 -0.35 -25.88 8.36
CA VAL A 32 -0.32 -26.23 9.80
C VAL A 32 -1.12 -27.50 10.07
N ALA A 33 -2.33 -27.63 9.51
CA ALA A 33 -3.16 -28.81 9.69
C ALA A 33 -2.53 -30.07 9.07
N VAL A 34 -1.98 -29.95 7.86
CA VAL A 34 -1.25 -31.03 7.18
C VAL A 34 0.00 -31.43 7.97
N GLY A 35 0.75 -30.47 8.50
CA GLY A 35 1.91 -30.73 9.35
C GLY A 35 1.55 -31.51 10.61
N GLY A 36 0.45 -31.14 11.28
CA GLY A 36 -0.07 -31.89 12.44
C GLY A 36 -0.45 -33.33 12.09
N LEU A 37 -1.11 -33.55 10.95
CA LEU A 37 -1.47 -34.89 10.48
C LEU A 37 -0.23 -35.74 10.16
N LYS A 38 0.80 -35.15 9.53
CA LYS A 38 2.08 -35.82 9.28
C LYS A 38 2.82 -36.20 10.56
N HIS A 39 2.72 -35.39 11.61
CA HIS A 39 3.28 -35.74 12.90
C HIS A 39 2.54 -36.92 13.55
N ILE A 40 1.21 -36.95 13.45
CA ILE A 40 0.40 -38.09 13.90
C ILE A 40 0.73 -39.35 13.10
N GLU A 41 0.89 -39.22 11.78
CA GLU A 41 1.30 -40.30 10.89
C GLU A 41 2.60 -40.96 11.37
N ALA A 42 3.66 -40.17 11.59
CA ALA A 42 4.94 -40.66 12.10
C ALA A 42 4.79 -41.37 13.47
N ALA A 43 4.01 -40.80 14.39
CA ALA A 43 3.78 -41.40 15.70
C ALA A 43 2.98 -42.73 15.63
N LEU A 44 2.08 -42.87 14.65
CA LEU A 44 1.35 -44.12 14.40
C LEU A 44 2.23 -45.20 13.79
N GLU A 45 3.15 -44.81 12.89
CA GLU A 45 4.16 -45.72 12.33
C GLU A 45 5.08 -46.27 13.42
N GLU A 46 5.61 -45.42 14.29
CA GLU A 46 6.45 -45.83 15.43
C GLU A 46 5.75 -46.81 16.38
N ARG A 47 4.43 -46.72 16.49
CA ARG A 47 3.60 -47.57 17.37
C ARG A 47 3.01 -48.79 16.66
N ASN A 48 3.34 -49.03 15.39
CA ASN A 48 2.80 -50.10 14.55
C ASN A 48 1.25 -50.11 14.44
N LEU A 49 0.61 -48.93 14.54
CA LEU A 49 -0.85 -48.78 14.47
C LEU A 49 -1.33 -48.59 13.01
N HIS A 50 -0.93 -49.52 12.14
CA HIS A 50 -1.12 -49.41 10.68
C HIS A 50 -2.58 -49.41 10.20
N SER A 51 -3.54 -49.86 11.01
CA SER A 51 -4.96 -49.85 10.64
C SER A 51 -5.54 -48.44 10.52
N VAL A 52 -4.96 -47.45 11.22
CA VAL A 52 -5.44 -46.06 11.26
C VAL A 52 -4.66 -45.15 10.29
N LEU A 53 -3.44 -45.58 9.91
CA LEU A 53 -2.52 -44.81 9.07
C LEU A 53 -3.15 -44.34 7.73
N PRO A 54 -3.87 -45.19 6.97
CA PRO A 54 -4.46 -44.76 5.69
C PRO A 54 -5.48 -43.63 5.84
N VAL A 55 -6.20 -43.60 6.96
CA VAL A 55 -7.20 -42.55 7.24
C VAL A 55 -6.53 -41.21 7.46
N VAL A 56 -5.41 -41.17 8.18
CA VAL A 56 -4.64 -39.95 8.43
C VAL A 56 -4.00 -39.42 7.15
N GLN A 57 -3.36 -40.31 6.38
CA GLN A 57 -2.76 -39.98 5.08
C GLN A 57 -3.78 -39.43 4.08
N HIS A 58 -4.95 -40.07 4.00
CA HIS A 58 -6.02 -39.62 3.13
C HIS A 58 -6.52 -38.23 3.52
N ARG A 59 -6.69 -37.95 4.82
CA ARG A 59 -7.09 -36.62 5.32
C ARG A 59 -6.05 -35.54 5.00
N ALA A 60 -4.76 -35.84 5.19
CA ALA A 60 -3.68 -34.92 4.84
C ALA A 60 -3.68 -34.60 3.34
N THR A 61 -3.84 -35.64 2.51
CA THR A 61 -3.92 -35.49 1.05
C THR A 61 -5.13 -34.66 0.62
N MET A 62 -6.30 -34.89 1.21
CA MET A 62 -7.50 -34.09 0.93
C MET A 62 -7.28 -32.61 1.25
N LEU A 63 -6.70 -32.29 2.41
CA LEU A 63 -6.40 -30.91 2.78
C LEU A 63 -5.40 -30.26 1.82
N SER A 64 -4.32 -30.96 1.45
CA SER A 64 -3.37 -30.45 0.45
C SER A 64 -4.04 -30.21 -0.90
N ASN A 65 -4.95 -31.08 -1.33
CA ASN A 65 -5.70 -30.91 -2.58
C ASN A 65 -6.62 -29.68 -2.55
N ILE A 66 -7.22 -29.36 -1.40
CA ILE A 66 -8.02 -28.13 -1.22
C ILE A 66 -7.15 -26.88 -1.43
N ALA A 67 -5.93 -26.85 -0.88
CA ALA A 67 -4.99 -25.74 -1.05
C ALA A 67 -4.51 -25.58 -2.50
N VAL A 68 -4.17 -26.69 -3.15
CA VAL A 68 -3.67 -26.70 -4.54
C VAL A 68 -4.76 -26.28 -5.52
N SER A 69 -5.97 -26.81 -5.36
CA SER A 69 -7.12 -26.47 -6.21
C SER A 69 -7.66 -25.05 -5.98
N GLY A 70 -7.29 -24.40 -4.87
CA GLY A 70 -7.83 -23.09 -4.50
C GLY A 70 -9.33 -23.11 -4.25
N SER A 71 -9.88 -24.25 -3.83
CA SER A 71 -11.34 -24.47 -3.71
C SER A 71 -12.02 -23.49 -2.74
N LEU A 72 -11.29 -22.93 -1.77
CA LEU A 72 -11.82 -21.95 -0.83
C LEU A 72 -11.75 -20.49 -1.35
N ARG A 73 -11.06 -20.22 -2.46
CA ARG A 73 -10.85 -18.85 -2.97
C ARG A 73 -12.14 -18.05 -3.19
N PRO A 74 -13.25 -18.61 -3.72
CA PRO A 74 -14.48 -17.85 -3.87
C PRO A 74 -15.03 -17.32 -2.54
N GLN A 75 -14.78 -18.04 -1.44
CA GLN A 75 -15.24 -17.68 -0.09
C GLN A 75 -14.41 -16.52 0.49
N TYR A 76 -13.18 -16.32 -0.01
CA TYR A 76 -12.28 -15.24 0.39
C TYR A 76 -12.27 -14.04 -0.56
N ALA A 77 -13.16 -13.98 -1.57
CA ALA A 77 -13.17 -12.87 -2.53
C ALA A 77 -13.28 -11.49 -1.87
N ALA A 78 -14.05 -11.36 -0.79
CA ALA A 78 -14.15 -10.12 -0.02
C ALA A 78 -12.82 -9.70 0.63
N MET A 79 -11.99 -10.67 1.03
CA MET A 79 -10.67 -10.44 1.61
C MET A 79 -9.71 -9.79 0.61
N PHE A 80 -9.79 -10.14 -0.68
CA PHE A 80 -8.94 -9.54 -1.71
C PHE A 80 -9.25 -8.05 -1.91
N ASN A 81 -10.53 -7.66 -1.85
CA ASN A 81 -10.93 -6.25 -1.84
C ASN A 81 -10.36 -5.52 -0.61
N GLN A 82 -10.37 -6.15 0.56
CA GLN A 82 -9.76 -5.56 1.77
C GLN A 82 -8.24 -5.44 1.66
N CYS A 83 -7.57 -6.37 0.98
CA CYS A 83 -6.14 -6.27 0.68
C CYS A 83 -5.83 -5.02 -0.15
N VAL A 84 -6.67 -4.70 -1.15
CA VAL A 84 -6.54 -3.43 -1.91
C VAL A 84 -6.74 -2.23 -1.01
N VAL A 85 -7.76 -2.23 -0.13
CA VAL A 85 -8.01 -1.13 0.81
C VAL A 85 -6.81 -0.89 1.74
N LEU A 86 -6.22 -1.95 2.28
CA LEU A 86 -5.01 -1.87 3.11
C LEU A 86 -3.84 -1.32 2.33
N LEU A 87 -3.55 -1.89 1.15
CA LEU A 87 -2.42 -1.49 0.32
C LEU A 87 -2.50 -0.02 -0.10
N VAL A 88 -3.67 0.44 -0.55
CA VAL A 88 -3.91 1.86 -0.88
C VAL A 88 -3.70 2.76 0.35
N SER A 89 -4.12 2.30 1.52
CA SER A 89 -3.97 3.07 2.77
C SER A 89 -2.50 3.16 3.19
N TYR A 90 -1.73 2.08 3.08
CA TYR A 90 -0.29 2.08 3.30
C TYR A 90 0.45 2.97 2.31
N PHE A 91 0.05 2.95 1.03
CA PHE A 91 0.64 3.78 0.00
C PHE A 91 0.42 5.27 0.27
N GLY A 92 -0.82 5.68 0.61
CA GLY A 92 -1.11 7.06 0.99
C GLY A 92 -0.32 7.52 2.22
N ALA A 93 -0.16 6.64 3.22
CA ALA A 93 0.65 6.93 4.40
C ALA A 93 2.15 7.05 4.09
N ALA A 94 2.67 6.23 3.17
CA ALA A 94 4.05 6.32 2.71
C ALA A 94 4.30 7.62 1.93
N ALA A 95 3.44 7.96 0.98
CA ALA A 95 3.51 9.22 0.22
C ALA A 95 3.44 10.45 1.15
N HIS A 96 2.54 10.43 2.13
CA HIS A 96 2.44 11.46 3.16
C HIS A 96 3.74 11.60 3.97
N THR A 97 4.30 10.48 4.40
CA THR A 97 5.53 10.46 5.19
C THR A 97 6.73 10.97 4.38
N LEU A 98 6.86 10.53 3.13
CA LEU A 98 7.90 11.00 2.19
C LEU A 98 7.80 12.50 1.93
N PHE A 99 6.58 13.01 1.71
CA PHE A 99 6.36 14.44 1.54
C PHE A 99 6.79 15.21 2.79
N ARG A 100 6.41 14.74 3.98
CA ARG A 100 6.78 15.35 5.26
C ARG A 100 8.29 15.38 5.46
N GLN A 101 8.97 14.27 5.18
CA GLN A 101 10.43 14.18 5.23
C GLN A 101 11.08 15.12 4.20
N GLY A 102 10.49 15.25 3.00
CA GLY A 102 10.99 16.14 1.94
C GLY A 102 10.91 17.62 2.35
N VAL A 103 9.79 18.05 2.93
CA VAL A 103 9.65 19.42 3.47
C VAL A 103 10.64 19.67 4.58
N ALA A 104 10.77 18.74 5.53
CA ALA A 104 11.73 18.87 6.62
C ALA A 104 13.16 19.03 6.09
N ALA A 105 13.59 18.15 5.18
CA ALA A 105 14.92 18.21 4.58
C ALA A 105 15.17 19.52 3.82
N ALA A 106 14.21 19.98 3.01
CA ALA A 106 14.31 21.24 2.29
C ALA A 106 14.51 22.42 3.26
N LEU A 107 13.72 22.48 4.34
CA LEU A 107 13.86 23.52 5.37
C LEU A 107 15.21 23.45 6.10
N THR A 108 15.67 22.25 6.47
CA THR A 108 16.98 22.06 7.15
C THR A 108 18.13 22.53 6.26
N THR A 109 18.05 22.28 4.95
CA THR A 109 19.07 22.70 3.99
C THR A 109 18.99 24.18 3.60
N GLY A 110 17.93 24.89 4.00
CA GLY A 110 17.69 26.26 3.56
C GLY A 110 17.32 26.37 2.08
N ALA A 111 16.80 25.31 1.48
CA ALA A 111 16.46 25.26 0.06
C ALA A 111 15.40 26.30 -0.30
N ASP A 112 15.57 26.95 -1.46
CA ASP A 112 14.59 27.90 -2.01
C ASP A 112 13.38 27.19 -2.66
N VAL A 113 12.69 26.35 -1.89
CA VAL A 113 11.46 25.67 -2.31
C VAL A 113 10.24 26.54 -2.00
N ALA A 114 9.13 26.32 -2.71
CA ALA A 114 7.90 27.08 -2.48
C ALA A 114 7.38 26.96 -1.04
N ALA A 115 7.53 25.78 -0.42
CA ALA A 115 7.22 25.60 1.00
C ALA A 115 7.97 26.55 1.94
N ALA A 116 9.18 27.01 1.56
CA ALA A 116 9.96 27.99 2.33
C ALA A 116 9.45 29.43 2.16
N LYS A 117 8.66 29.70 1.11
CA LYS A 117 8.04 31.01 0.82
C LYS A 117 6.61 31.11 1.36
N ASP A 118 6.04 30.00 1.82
CA ASP A 118 4.69 29.92 2.33
C ASP A 118 4.59 30.52 3.75
N GLU A 119 3.60 31.39 3.98
CA GLU A 119 3.29 31.88 5.34
C GLU A 119 2.54 30.82 6.13
N LEU A 120 3.11 30.32 7.24
CA LEU A 120 2.44 29.36 8.12
C LEU A 120 1.80 30.06 9.33
N LYS A 121 0.50 29.80 9.56
CA LYS A 121 -0.16 30.23 10.79
C LYS A 121 0.13 29.24 11.92
N ILE A 122 0.80 29.71 12.97
CA ILE A 122 1.23 28.87 14.09
C ILE A 122 0.60 29.38 15.39
N SER A 123 0.06 28.46 16.18
CA SER A 123 -0.42 28.79 17.54
C SER A 123 0.72 28.70 18.56
N TRP A 124 0.67 29.51 19.62
CA TRP A 124 1.63 29.43 20.73
C TRP A 124 1.74 28.03 21.34
N ARG A 125 0.62 27.29 21.39
CA ARG A 125 0.60 25.89 21.86
C ARG A 125 1.46 24.98 20.98
N ALA A 126 1.43 25.16 19.66
CA ALA A 126 2.26 24.38 18.74
C ALA A 126 3.75 24.69 18.94
N VAL A 127 4.10 25.97 19.09
CA VAL A 127 5.49 26.39 19.36
C VAL A 127 6.03 25.80 20.67
N SER A 128 5.21 25.78 21.73
CA SER A 128 5.63 25.27 23.04
C SER A 128 5.88 23.75 23.10
N GLN A 129 5.43 22.99 22.10
CA GLN A 129 5.57 21.53 22.05
C GLN A 129 6.74 21.07 21.15
N ALA A 130 7.45 22.00 20.52
CA ALA A 130 8.29 21.73 19.35
C ALA A 130 9.80 21.72 19.61
N GLU A 131 10.27 21.52 20.84
CA GLU A 131 11.71 21.67 21.12
C GLU A 131 12.62 20.66 20.41
N SER A 132 12.12 19.49 20.00
CA SER A 132 12.97 18.43 19.41
C SER A 132 12.71 18.07 17.94
N ASP A 133 11.71 18.65 17.25
CA ASP A 133 11.35 18.27 15.87
C ASP A 133 10.59 19.40 15.15
N ARG A 134 11.20 20.59 15.03
CA ARG A 134 10.53 21.79 14.47
C ARG A 134 10.18 21.61 13.00
N GLU A 135 11.08 21.01 12.24
CA GLU A 135 10.97 20.77 10.80
C GLU A 135 9.82 19.81 10.48
N VAL A 136 9.67 18.75 11.29
CA VAL A 136 8.55 17.80 11.19
C VAL A 136 7.23 18.47 11.54
N MET A 137 7.21 19.35 12.55
CA MET A 137 6.03 20.15 12.89
C MET A 137 5.64 21.08 11.73
N PHE A 138 6.59 21.81 11.14
CA PHE A 138 6.30 22.71 10.02
C PHE A 138 5.73 21.96 8.82
N ALA A 139 6.27 20.79 8.50
CA ALA A 139 5.73 19.94 7.46
C ALA A 139 4.27 19.51 7.77
N GLY A 140 3.97 19.18 9.03
CA GLY A 140 2.59 18.90 9.47
C GLY A 140 1.64 20.10 9.35
N LEU A 141 2.12 21.29 9.72
CA LEU A 141 1.35 22.53 9.61
C LEU A 141 1.07 22.91 8.15
N LEU A 142 2.06 22.75 7.27
CA LEU A 142 1.91 22.98 5.84
C LEU A 142 0.81 22.10 5.24
N ILE A 143 0.83 20.80 5.56
CA ILE A 143 -0.16 19.82 5.11
C ILE A 143 -1.57 20.22 5.58
N ALA A 144 -1.71 20.61 6.86
CA ALA A 144 -2.99 21.02 7.42
C ALA A 144 -3.50 22.33 6.80
N GLN A 145 -2.65 23.35 6.69
CA GLN A 145 -3.02 24.67 6.19
C GLN A 145 -3.46 24.63 4.73
N TYR A 146 -2.76 23.85 3.90
CA TYR A 146 -3.09 23.70 2.48
C TYR A 146 -4.04 22.54 2.18
N ASN A 147 -4.55 21.86 3.23
CA ASN A 147 -5.44 20.70 3.12
C ASN A 147 -4.91 19.64 2.11
N ILE A 148 -3.61 19.34 2.20
CA ILE A 148 -2.95 18.42 1.29
C ILE A 148 -3.45 17.00 1.55
N SER A 149 -3.95 16.35 0.50
CA SER A 149 -4.44 14.97 0.53
C SER A 149 -3.49 14.03 -0.21
N PHE A 150 -3.31 12.83 0.33
CA PHE A 150 -2.53 11.75 -0.28
C PHE A 150 -3.44 10.56 -0.67
N GLN A 151 -4.72 10.83 -0.88
CA GLN A 151 -5.73 9.80 -1.22
C GLN A 151 -5.76 9.46 -2.72
N ASP A 152 -5.34 10.38 -3.57
CA ASP A 152 -5.33 10.21 -5.03
C ASP A 152 -3.99 10.69 -5.63
N MET A 153 -3.59 10.10 -6.75
CA MET A 153 -2.31 10.42 -7.40
C MET A 153 -2.19 11.87 -7.85
N GLN A 154 -3.29 12.50 -8.27
CA GLN A 154 -3.24 13.88 -8.75
C GLN A 154 -2.88 14.85 -7.61
N SER A 155 -3.49 14.64 -6.44
CA SER A 155 -3.17 15.40 -5.23
C SER A 155 -1.73 15.15 -4.77
N ILE A 156 -1.24 13.91 -4.81
CA ILE A 156 0.15 13.56 -4.50
C ILE A 156 1.11 14.33 -5.41
N TYR A 157 0.95 14.24 -6.73
CA TYR A 157 1.84 14.90 -7.70
C TYR A 157 1.86 16.42 -7.50
N ARG A 158 0.67 17.02 -7.36
CA ARG A 158 0.55 18.46 -7.14
C ARG A 158 1.23 18.90 -5.85
N ALA A 159 1.13 18.12 -4.78
CA ALA A 159 1.78 18.46 -3.52
C ALA A 159 3.30 18.52 -3.67
N PHE A 160 3.90 17.46 -4.22
CA PHE A 160 5.35 17.37 -4.42
C PHE A 160 5.88 18.46 -5.37
N GLU A 161 5.21 18.67 -6.50
CA GLU A 161 5.60 19.70 -7.46
C GLU A 161 5.44 21.11 -6.88
N LYS A 162 4.26 21.42 -6.32
CA LYS A 162 3.95 22.76 -5.84
C LYS A 162 4.81 23.17 -4.67
N HIS A 163 5.05 22.29 -3.70
CA HIS A 163 5.67 22.67 -2.42
C HIS A 163 7.16 22.35 -2.34
N LEU A 164 7.62 21.31 -3.06
CA LEU A 164 9.03 20.89 -3.05
C LEU A 164 9.74 21.14 -4.38
N GLY A 165 9.02 21.53 -5.44
CA GLY A 165 9.60 21.62 -6.79
C GLY A 165 9.98 20.25 -7.36
N VAL A 166 9.50 19.16 -6.76
CA VAL A 166 9.85 17.79 -7.15
C VAL A 166 8.83 17.29 -8.16
N THR A 167 9.28 17.09 -9.40
CA THR A 167 8.45 16.49 -10.45
C THR A 167 8.53 14.97 -10.35
N LEU A 168 7.40 14.32 -10.12
CA LEU A 168 7.31 12.86 -10.10
C LEU A 168 7.11 12.32 -11.51
N GLU A 169 7.87 11.29 -11.88
CA GLU A 169 7.71 10.63 -13.18
C GLU A 169 6.40 9.83 -13.24
N ARG A 170 5.70 9.98 -14.37
CA ARG A 170 4.51 9.15 -14.66
C ARG A 170 4.95 7.81 -15.24
N SER A 171 4.62 6.73 -14.54
CA SER A 171 4.87 5.37 -15.00
C SER A 171 3.61 4.70 -15.56
N ALA A 172 3.78 3.62 -16.33
CA ALA A 172 2.65 2.82 -16.81
C ALA A 172 1.79 2.26 -15.66
N GLY A 173 2.43 1.91 -14.53
CA GLY A 173 1.74 1.43 -13.32
C GLY A 173 0.90 2.49 -12.60
N LEU A 174 1.05 3.78 -12.96
CA LEU A 174 0.28 4.86 -12.37
C LEU A 174 -1.24 4.68 -12.56
N ASN A 175 -1.64 4.20 -13.73
CA ASN A 175 -3.05 3.99 -14.04
C ASN A 175 -3.67 2.89 -13.17
N ASP A 176 -2.89 1.86 -12.82
CA ASP A 176 -3.30 0.82 -11.88
C ASP A 176 -3.45 1.39 -10.45
N ILE A 177 -2.52 2.27 -10.03
CA ILE A 177 -2.61 2.95 -8.73
C ILE A 177 -3.88 3.81 -8.64
N ILE A 178 -4.19 4.57 -9.69
CA ILE A 178 -5.41 5.38 -9.78
C ILE A 178 -6.66 4.49 -9.66
N MET A 179 -6.68 3.35 -10.36
CA MET A 179 -7.77 2.37 -10.26
C MET A 179 -7.92 1.85 -8.81
N GLY A 180 -6.82 1.45 -8.17
CA GLY A 180 -6.84 0.98 -6.77
C GLY A 180 -7.35 2.05 -5.79
N GLN A 181 -6.89 3.29 -5.92
CA GLN A 181 -7.34 4.42 -5.09
C GLN A 181 -8.82 4.72 -5.28
N ALA A 182 -9.31 4.73 -6.53
CA ALA A 182 -10.73 4.91 -6.82
C ALA A 182 -11.58 3.75 -6.28
N ALA A 183 -11.10 2.51 -6.46
CA ALA A 183 -11.78 1.31 -5.97
C ALA A 183 -11.90 1.26 -4.45
N ARG A 184 -10.90 1.77 -3.69
CA ARG A 184 -11.00 1.87 -2.22
C ARG A 184 -12.27 2.59 -1.78
N HIS A 185 -12.65 3.68 -2.47
CA HIS A 185 -13.87 4.40 -2.14
C HIS A 185 -15.12 3.53 -2.34
N ALA A 186 -15.23 2.87 -3.49
CA ALA A 186 -16.35 1.99 -3.81
C ALA A 186 -16.46 0.80 -2.83
N ILE A 187 -15.34 0.16 -2.50
CA ILE A 187 -15.28 -0.96 -1.56
C ILE A 187 -15.74 -0.55 -0.16
N VAL A 188 -15.25 0.59 0.34
CA VAL A 188 -15.52 1.01 1.73
C VAL A 188 -16.89 1.67 1.89
N HIS A 189 -17.36 2.41 0.88
CA HIS A 189 -18.52 3.29 1.05
C HIS A 189 -19.72 2.99 0.13
N ALA A 190 -19.53 2.27 -0.98
CA ALA A 190 -20.59 2.00 -1.96
C ALA A 190 -20.97 0.50 -2.05
N GLY A 191 -20.76 -0.26 -0.96
CA GLY A 191 -21.06 -1.70 -0.94
C GLY A 191 -20.23 -2.52 -1.95
N GLY A 192 -19.10 -1.98 -2.42
CA GLY A 192 -18.28 -2.57 -3.45
C GLY A 192 -18.84 -2.44 -4.87
N ALA A 193 -19.87 -1.64 -5.11
CA ALA A 193 -20.34 -1.33 -6.46
C ALA A 193 -19.61 -0.10 -7.02
N ALA A 194 -19.26 -0.14 -8.30
CA ALA A 194 -18.67 0.98 -9.02
C ALA A 194 -19.70 2.12 -9.10
N ASP A 195 -19.37 3.27 -8.52
CA ASP A 195 -20.22 4.44 -8.52
C ASP A 195 -19.74 5.48 -9.55
N SER A 196 -20.54 6.54 -9.73
CA SER A 196 -20.21 7.61 -10.68
C SER A 196 -18.87 8.31 -10.35
N LYS A 197 -18.45 8.27 -9.07
CA LYS A 197 -17.20 8.86 -8.63
C LYS A 197 -16.01 8.01 -9.07
N LEU A 198 -16.07 6.69 -8.88
CA LEU A 198 -15.06 5.74 -9.37
C LEU A 198 -14.90 5.88 -10.89
N ILE A 199 -16.00 5.80 -11.64
CA ILE A 199 -15.98 5.90 -13.12
C ILE A 199 -15.29 7.20 -13.56
N ARG A 200 -15.62 8.32 -12.92
CA ARG A 200 -15.00 9.62 -13.24
C ARG A 200 -13.51 9.66 -12.91
N GLN A 201 -13.10 9.08 -11.78
CA GLN A 201 -11.69 9.06 -11.35
C GLN A 201 -10.83 8.21 -12.30
N VAL A 202 -11.37 7.13 -12.85
CA VAL A 202 -10.60 6.19 -13.70
C VAL A 202 -10.75 6.46 -15.20
N ALA A 203 -11.64 7.38 -15.61
CA ALA A 203 -11.89 7.71 -17.01
C ALA A 203 -10.62 8.15 -17.79
N GLY A 204 -9.65 8.76 -17.11
CA GLY A 204 -8.38 9.16 -17.70
C GLY A 204 -7.23 8.16 -17.53
N ALA A 205 -7.44 7.06 -16.80
CA ALA A 205 -6.41 6.10 -16.42
C ALA A 205 -6.35 4.94 -17.43
N HIS A 206 -5.85 5.21 -18.63
CA HIS A 206 -5.72 4.23 -19.72
C HIS A 206 -4.33 4.32 -20.42
N PRO A 207 -3.75 3.17 -20.84
CA PRO A 207 -4.18 1.80 -20.57
C PRO A 207 -3.92 1.42 -19.09
N ARG A 208 -4.68 0.47 -18.56
CA ARG A 208 -4.47 -0.10 -17.21
C ARG A 208 -4.60 -1.61 -17.25
N GLY A 209 -3.83 -2.31 -16.41
CA GLY A 209 -3.92 -3.75 -16.24
C GLY A 209 -5.05 -4.13 -15.28
N LEU A 210 -5.30 -3.29 -14.27
CA LEU A 210 -6.38 -3.49 -13.30
C LEU A 210 -7.73 -3.05 -13.86
N MET A 211 -8.70 -3.97 -13.86
CA MET A 211 -10.07 -3.73 -14.30
C MET A 211 -10.13 -2.84 -15.56
N PRO A 212 -9.61 -3.33 -16.71
CA PRO A 212 -9.44 -2.52 -17.92
C PRO A 212 -10.74 -1.88 -18.40
N GLN A 213 -11.86 -2.55 -18.13
CA GLN A 213 -13.22 -2.06 -18.29
C GLN A 213 -13.91 -2.18 -16.93
N VAL A 214 -14.62 -1.12 -16.54
CA VAL A 214 -15.47 -1.09 -15.34
C VAL A 214 -16.70 -0.25 -15.66
N GLU A 215 -17.87 -0.81 -15.38
CA GLU A 215 -19.15 -0.17 -15.68
C GLU A 215 -19.83 0.36 -14.41
N LEU A 216 -20.70 1.36 -14.56
CA LEU A 216 -21.47 1.89 -13.44
C LEU A 216 -22.38 0.81 -12.85
N GLY A 217 -22.31 0.60 -11.54
CA GLY A 217 -23.07 -0.42 -10.81
C GLY A 217 -22.39 -1.79 -10.78
N GLU A 218 -21.30 -1.99 -11.51
CA GLU A 218 -20.56 -3.26 -11.49
C GLU A 218 -19.93 -3.50 -10.12
N HIS A 219 -20.03 -4.75 -9.61
CA HIS A 219 -19.35 -5.11 -8.37
C HIS A 219 -17.85 -5.27 -8.57
N ILE A 220 -17.08 -4.44 -7.86
CA ILE A 220 -15.62 -4.49 -7.81
C ILE A 220 -15.17 -5.80 -7.15
N ARG A 221 -14.39 -6.59 -7.87
CA ARG A 221 -13.86 -7.87 -7.41
C ARG A 221 -12.41 -8.04 -7.86
N PHE A 222 -11.50 -7.82 -6.92
CA PHE A 222 -10.08 -8.06 -7.17
C PHE A 222 -9.73 -9.54 -7.01
N GLN A 223 -8.83 -10.00 -7.87
CA GLN A 223 -8.15 -11.29 -7.76
C GLN A 223 -6.78 -11.11 -7.08
N PRO A 224 -6.18 -12.19 -6.55
CA PRO A 224 -4.82 -12.11 -5.98
C PRO A 224 -3.76 -11.59 -6.97
N SER A 225 -3.89 -11.89 -8.26
CA SER A 225 -3.02 -11.33 -9.31
C SER A 225 -3.13 -9.81 -9.40
N ASP A 226 -4.33 -9.28 -9.22
CA ASP A 226 -4.61 -7.85 -9.31
C ASP A 226 -4.00 -7.11 -8.11
N VAL A 227 -4.14 -7.68 -6.91
CA VAL A 227 -3.52 -7.14 -5.69
C VAL A 227 -2.00 -7.13 -5.83
N ARG A 228 -1.39 -8.18 -6.38
CA ARG A 228 0.06 -8.24 -6.65
C ARG A 228 0.50 -7.19 -7.66
N LEU A 229 -0.25 -7.03 -8.76
CA LEU A 229 0.03 -6.01 -9.77
C LEU A 229 -0.01 -4.61 -9.14
N LEU A 230 -1.05 -4.33 -8.34
CA LEU A 230 -1.17 -3.06 -7.63
C LEU A 230 0.00 -2.83 -6.66
N ALA A 231 0.40 -3.87 -5.90
CA ALA A 231 1.50 -3.80 -4.96
C ALA A 231 2.83 -3.50 -5.67
N ALA A 232 3.10 -4.17 -6.80
CA ALA A 232 4.27 -3.91 -7.62
C ALA A 232 4.29 -2.48 -8.15
N SER A 233 3.17 -2.00 -8.72
CA SER A 233 3.03 -0.64 -9.23
C SER A 233 3.26 0.42 -8.14
N MET A 234 2.65 0.23 -6.96
CA MET A 234 2.83 1.14 -5.82
C MET A 234 4.26 1.11 -5.27
N THR A 235 4.89 -0.06 -5.21
CA THR A 235 6.28 -0.22 -4.74
C THR A 235 7.23 0.52 -5.67
N ALA A 236 7.07 0.35 -6.98
CA ALA A 236 7.84 1.08 -7.98
C ALA A 236 7.63 2.60 -7.85
N CYS A 237 6.39 3.05 -7.67
CA CYS A 237 6.09 4.47 -7.49
C CYS A 237 6.72 5.05 -6.22
N VAL A 238 6.67 4.34 -5.10
CA VAL A 238 7.35 4.75 -3.86
C VAL A 238 8.86 4.86 -4.09
N GLY A 239 9.46 3.90 -4.78
CA GLY A 239 10.87 3.96 -5.19
C GLY A 239 11.19 5.21 -6.00
N SER A 240 10.40 5.51 -7.04
CA SER A 240 10.59 6.71 -7.86
C SER A 240 10.43 8.01 -7.07
N ILE A 241 9.53 8.08 -6.09
CA ILE A 241 9.42 9.24 -5.19
C ILE A 241 10.69 9.40 -4.36
N VAL A 242 11.22 8.31 -3.81
CA VAL A 242 12.48 8.33 -3.05
C VAL A 242 13.64 8.80 -3.93
N ASP A 243 13.76 8.28 -5.14
CA ASP A 243 14.82 8.69 -6.08
C ASP A 243 14.71 10.18 -6.42
N ALA A 244 13.51 10.67 -6.70
CA ALA A 244 13.26 12.09 -6.98
C ALA A 244 13.60 12.99 -5.79
N LEU A 245 13.26 12.57 -4.57
CA LEU A 245 13.61 13.30 -3.34
C LEU A 245 15.11 13.29 -3.07
N ASN A 246 15.80 12.18 -3.29
CA ASN A 246 17.26 12.10 -3.14
C ASN A 246 17.99 13.01 -4.16
N ALA A 247 17.50 13.03 -5.40
CA ALA A 247 18.02 13.92 -6.43
C ALA A 247 17.82 15.40 -6.05
N ALA A 248 16.62 15.75 -5.54
CA ALA A 248 16.34 17.10 -5.07
C ALA A 248 17.19 17.48 -3.84
N LEU A 249 17.37 16.56 -2.89
CA LEU A 249 18.21 16.79 -1.71
C LEU A 249 19.66 17.12 -2.08
N THR A 250 20.20 16.44 -3.10
CA THR A 250 21.56 16.73 -3.61
C THR A 250 21.66 18.13 -4.19
N GLN A 251 20.60 18.60 -4.86
CA GLN A 251 20.54 19.97 -5.40
C GLN A 251 20.42 21.00 -4.27
N TRP A 252 19.61 20.72 -3.25
CA TRP A 252 19.41 21.59 -2.10
C TRP A 252 20.66 21.76 -1.24
N GLN A 253 21.48 20.72 -1.12
CA GLN A 253 22.76 20.78 -0.38
C GLN A 253 23.88 21.51 -1.16
N GLY A 254 23.72 21.70 -2.47
CA GLY A 254 24.70 22.36 -3.33
C GLY A 254 24.37 23.82 -3.67
N ALA A 255 23.22 24.32 -3.22
CA ALA A 255 22.74 25.70 -3.39
C ALA A 255 23.06 26.55 -2.16
#